data_AF-A0A319CZK7-F1
#
_entry.id   AF-A0A319CZK7-F1
#
_cell.length_a   1.000
_cell.length_b   1.000
_cell.length_c   1.000
_cell.angle_alpha   90.00
_cell.angle_beta   90.00
_cell.angle_gamma   90.00
#
_symmetry.space_group_name_H-M   'P 1'
#
loop_
_entity.id
_entity.type
_entity.pdbx_description
1 polymer ?
#
loop_
_entity_poly.entity_id
_entity_poly.type
_entity_poly.pdbx_seq_one_letter_code
_entity_poly.pdbx_strand_id
1 'polypeptide(L)' 'MSMDKGEKPAGEMDHPSSRLEHRGTSRRGKKWSSEEVVFLQELRSDKGKSWSEVTRLFSIRYPGRSRGSIQVYWSTKRGT' A
#
# COMPACT_ATOMS: atom_id res chain seq x y z
N MET A 1 25.63 -49.81 -7.52
CA MET A 1 25.15 -49.28 -6.23
C MET A 1 24.25 -48.10 -6.55
N SER A 2 22.94 -48.23 -6.28
CA SER A 2 21.95 -47.15 -6.39
C SER A 2 21.95 -46.30 -5.13
N MET A 3 21.77 -44.99 -5.29
CA MET A 3 21.05 -44.02 -4.44
C MET A 3 20.94 -42.76 -5.30
N ASP A 4 19.78 -42.48 -5.90
CA ASP A 4 18.72 -41.63 -5.35
C ASP A 4 19.22 -40.30 -4.77
N LYS A 5 18.90 -39.20 -5.46
CA LYS A 5 18.01 -38.15 -4.94
C LYS A 5 17.82 -37.05 -5.97
N GLY A 6 16.57 -36.87 -6.38
CA GLY A 6 16.15 -35.72 -7.15
C GLY A 6 15.99 -34.51 -6.23
N GLU A 7 16.54 -33.38 -6.65
CA GLU A 7 16.14 -32.08 -6.13
C GLU A 7 16.01 -31.12 -7.32
N LYS A 8 14.75 -30.92 -7.74
CA LYS A 8 14.37 -29.76 -8.54
C LYS A 8 14.70 -28.53 -7.69
N PRO A 9 15.50 -27.55 -8.17
CA PRO A 9 15.49 -26.24 -7.53
C PRO A 9 14.09 -25.68 -7.71
N ALA A 10 13.38 -25.58 -6.58
CA ALA A 10 12.11 -24.91 -6.47
C ALA A 10 12.24 -23.53 -7.11
N GLY A 11 11.24 -23.19 -7.93
CA GLY A 11 11.20 -21.98 -8.74
C GLY A 11 11.84 -20.81 -8.02
N GLU A 12 12.91 -20.31 -8.63
CA GLU A 12 13.46 -18.98 -8.40
C GLU A 12 12.31 -18.01 -8.62
N MET A 13 11.55 -17.77 -7.56
CA MET A 13 10.64 -16.66 -7.52
C MET A 13 11.49 -15.43 -7.21
N ASP A 14 12.18 -14.98 -8.24
CA ASP A 14 12.58 -13.59 -8.36
C ASP A 14 11.28 -12.79 -8.51
N HIS A 15 10.63 -12.57 -7.36
CA HIS A 15 9.77 -11.42 -7.21
C HIS A 15 10.69 -10.32 -6.67
N PRO A 16 11.16 -9.38 -7.51
CA PRO A 16 11.56 -8.07 -7.03
C PRO A 16 10.28 -7.31 -6.67
N SER A 17 9.51 -7.85 -5.73
CA SER A 17 8.31 -7.21 -5.20
C SER A 17 8.76 -6.20 -4.16
N SER A 18 9.32 -5.09 -4.65
CA SER A 18 9.06 -3.75 -4.13
C SER A 18 9.13 -3.62 -2.59
N ARG A 19 10.05 -4.32 -1.93
CA ARG A 19 10.15 -4.32 -0.46
C ARG A 19 11.14 -3.30 0.07
N LEU A 20 11.85 -2.62 -0.82
CA LEU A 20 12.93 -1.69 -0.46
C LEU A 20 12.48 -0.22 -0.43
N GLU A 21 11.40 0.18 -1.10
CA GLU A 21 11.08 1.60 -1.29
C GLU A 21 10.06 2.18 -0.29
N HIS A 22 10.05 1.73 0.97
CA HIS A 22 9.23 2.40 2.02
C HIS A 22 9.74 2.23 3.46
N ARG A 23 10.98 1.76 3.66
CA ARG A 23 11.50 1.46 5.00
C ARG A 23 11.77 2.70 5.86
N GLY A 24 11.78 3.91 5.29
CA GLY A 24 12.11 5.16 5.99
C GLY A 24 10.94 6.02 6.50
N THR A 25 9.70 5.77 6.10
CA THR A 25 8.56 6.69 6.40
C THR A 25 7.36 5.99 7.02
N SER A 26 7.55 4.87 7.73
CA SER A 26 6.44 4.12 8.34
C SER A 26 5.58 5.01 9.26
N ARG A 27 4.36 5.36 8.84
CA ARG A 27 3.35 6.07 9.67
C ARG A 27 2.49 5.09 10.46
N ARG A 28 2.97 3.86 10.70
CA ARG A 28 2.25 2.85 11.47
C ARG A 28 1.99 3.40 12.89
N GLY A 29 0.72 3.46 13.30
CA GLY A 29 0.30 3.98 14.61
C GLY A 29 0.04 5.50 14.69
N LYS A 30 0.33 6.29 13.65
CA LYS A 30 -0.04 7.72 13.65
C LYS A 30 -1.51 7.93 13.30
N LYS A 31 -2.19 8.76 14.11
CA LYS A 31 -3.54 9.26 13.83
C LYS A 31 -3.59 9.96 12.46
N TRP A 32 -4.75 9.97 11.83
CA TRP A 32 -5.00 10.73 10.62
C TRP A 32 -5.16 12.21 10.99
N SER A 33 -4.33 13.08 10.41
CA SER A 33 -4.49 14.53 10.57
C SER A 33 -5.69 15.03 9.78
N SER A 34 -6.36 16.09 10.23
CA SER A 34 -7.50 16.68 9.52
C SER A 34 -7.18 17.02 8.06
N GLU A 35 -5.95 17.50 7.79
CA GLU A 35 -5.46 17.80 6.44
C GLU A 35 -5.35 16.54 5.56
N GLU A 36 -4.86 15.42 6.10
CA GLU A 36 -4.82 14.12 5.40
C GLU A 36 -6.24 13.70 4.99
N VAL A 37 -7.22 13.95 5.86
CA VAL A 37 -8.61 13.55 5.67
C VAL A 37 -9.30 14.40 4.60
N VAL A 38 -9.12 15.72 4.65
CA VAL A 38 -9.67 16.65 3.64
C VAL A 38 -9.09 16.31 2.26
N PHE A 39 -7.77 16.12 2.17
CA PHE A 39 -7.13 15.78 0.90
C PHE A 39 -7.60 14.44 0.34
N LEU A 40 -7.80 13.42 1.19
CA LEU A 40 -8.35 12.14 0.74
C LEU A 40 -9.80 12.28 0.25
N GLN A 41 -10.61 13.14 0.88
CA GLN A 41 -11.97 13.41 0.42
C GLN A 41 -11.97 14.10 -0.94
N GLU A 42 -11.13 15.12 -1.15
CA GLU A 42 -10.98 15.79 -2.45
C GLU A 42 -10.62 14.80 -3.55
N LEU A 43 -9.64 13.92 -3.31
CA LEU A 43 -9.23 12.88 -4.26
C LEU A 43 -10.34 11.86 -4.55
N ARG A 44 -11.26 11.64 -3.61
CA ARG A 44 -12.35 10.68 -3.76
C ARG A 44 -13.68 11.27 -4.23
N SER A 45 -13.85 12.58 -4.13
CA SER A 45 -14.97 13.31 -4.73
C SER A 45 -14.93 13.22 -6.26
N ASP A 46 -13.73 13.12 -6.83
CA ASP A 46 -13.54 12.80 -8.23
C ASP A 46 -13.87 11.32 -8.51
N LYS A 47 -15.08 11.06 -9.00
CA LYS A 47 -15.57 9.70 -9.30
C LYS A 47 -14.74 8.98 -10.37
N GLY A 48 -13.88 9.68 -11.11
CA GLY A 48 -13.01 9.11 -12.14
C GLY A 48 -11.70 8.52 -11.60
N LYS A 49 -11.28 8.87 -10.38
CA LYS A 49 -9.97 8.44 -9.87
C LYS A 49 -9.99 7.01 -9.34
N SER A 50 -9.14 6.19 -9.94
CA SER A 50 -8.84 4.84 -9.45
C SER A 50 -8.10 4.90 -8.10
N TRP A 51 -8.20 3.84 -7.30
CA TRP A 51 -7.46 3.75 -6.03
C TRP A 51 -5.94 3.87 -6.19
N SER A 52 -5.40 3.39 -7.31
CA SER A 52 -3.99 3.51 -7.64
C SER A 52 -3.58 4.97 -7.79
N GLU A 53 -4.40 5.77 -8.47
CA GLU A 53 -4.16 7.20 -8.67
C GLU A 53 -4.33 7.99 -7.37
N VAL A 54 -5.40 7.73 -6.62
CA VAL A 54 -5.63 8.32 -5.30
C VAL A 54 -4.43 8.04 -4.39
N THR A 55 -3.95 6.80 -4.33
CA THR A 55 -2.81 6.43 -3.49
C THR A 55 -1.54 7.14 -3.94
N ARG A 56 -1.26 7.18 -5.25
CA ARG A 56 -0.08 7.86 -5.78
C ARG A 56 -0.07 9.34 -5.39
N LEU A 57 -1.17 10.05 -5.62
CA LEU A 57 -1.30 11.47 -5.27
C LEU A 57 -1.24 11.69 -3.76
N PHE A 58 -1.87 10.81 -3.00
CA PHE A 58 -1.83 10.82 -1.55
C PHE A 58 -0.40 10.65 -1.02
N SER A 59 0.33 9.65 -1.49
CA SER A 59 1.70 9.36 -1.03
C SER A 59 2.72 10.43 -1.42
N ILE A 60 2.48 11.19 -2.50
CA ILE A 60 3.33 12.35 -2.87
C ILE A 60 3.26 13.44 -1.79
N ARG A 61 2.05 13.74 -1.29
CA ARG A 61 1.85 14.80 -0.29
C ARG A 61 2.02 14.30 1.16
N TYR A 62 1.60 13.08 1.43
CA TYR A 62 1.64 12.44 2.74
C TYR A 62 2.34 11.08 2.64
N PRO A 63 3.69 11.06 2.61
CA PRO A 63 4.44 9.81 2.54
C PRO A 63 4.18 8.96 3.78
N GLY A 64 4.25 7.64 3.60
CA GLY A 64 4.17 6.69 4.72
C GLY A 64 2.80 6.10 5.02
N ARG A 65 1.75 6.50 4.28
CA ARG A 65 0.48 5.74 4.23
C ARG A 65 0.53 4.75 3.06
N SER A 66 0.26 3.49 3.36
CA SER A 66 0.12 2.46 2.33
C SER A 66 -1.27 2.51 1.69
N ARG A 67 -1.38 2.02 0.45
CA ARG A 67 -2.67 1.84 -0.25
C ARG A 67 -3.74 1.24 0.65
N GLY A 68 -3.41 0.11 1.29
CA GLY A 68 -4.35 -0.59 2.18
C GLY A 68 -4.80 0.27 3.36
N SER A 69 -3.90 1.03 3.99
CA SER A 69 -4.27 1.91 5.10
C SER A 69 -5.24 3.02 4.69
N ILE A 70 -5.07 3.58 3.48
CA ILE A 70 -5.94 4.61 2.92
C ILE A 70 -7.32 4.01 2.61
N GLN A 71 -7.35 2.83 2.00
CA GLN A 71 -8.60 2.12 1.68
C GLN A 71 -9.39 1.75 2.93
N VAL A 72 -8.73 1.19 3.95
CA VAL A 72 -9.36 0.85 5.24
C VAL A 72 -9.92 2.08 5.92
N TYR A 73 -9.14 3.17 5.97
CA TYR A 73 -9.60 4.42 6.57
C TYR A 73 -10.86 4.96 5.88
N TRP A 74 -10.86 5.00 4.54
CA TRP A 74 -12.01 5.43 3.76
C TRP A 74 -13.26 4.57 4.00
N SER A 75 -13.11 3.24 3.99
CA SER A 75 -14.24 2.33 4.22
C SER A 75 -14.79 2.43 5.66
N THR A 76 -13.92 2.67 6.64
CA THR A 76 -14.32 2.77 8.06
C THR A 76 -15.02 4.09 8.36
N LYS A 77 -14.54 5.21 7.79
CA LYS A 77 -15.09 6.54 8.06
C LYS A 77 -16.40 6.86 7.33
N ARG A 78 -16.79 6.07 6.33
CA ARG A 78 -18.07 6.23 5.62
C ARG A 78 -19.28 5.63 6.35
N GLY A 79 -19.08 4.97 7.48
CA GLY A 79 -20.11 4.23 8.22
C GLY A 79 -20.43 4.75 9.62
N THR A 80 -20.09 6.00 9.95
CA THR A 80 -20.44 6.65 11.23
C THR A 80 -20.84 8.09 10.94
#